data_AF-A0A9W8PDX7-F1
#
_entry.id   AF-A0A9W8PDX7-F1
#
_cell.length_a   1.000
_cell.length_b   1.000
_cell.length_c   1.000
_cell.angle_alpha   90.00
_cell.angle_beta   90.00
_cell.angle_gamma   90.00
#
_symmetry.space_group_name_H-M   'P 1'
#
loop_
_entity.id
_entity.type
_entity.pdbx_description
1 polymer ?
#
loop_
_entity_poly.entity_id
_entity_poly.type
_entity_poly.pdbx_seq_one_letter_code
_entity_poly.pdbx_strand_id
1 'polypeptide(L)'
;MNDQRRTFDPAAVPSAEVLFEQKNDVFAQKVRWTIRKLAEMKERRARVLVVTRDDTSASSVQAACVAAGINSCKLVKTTTIHDQEQMVMAFRDPDSDLDAVVALFNSCKGLRASHACRNGILVQYPLQFSTYAEVTSVLTYPSQVDKPVWDVALVNETLDVVEEAALARSAAASFIQNQQVHPFPHAQHKVIHAFYLAAICMGKDHSHLPHCRTHWSSMESPEIEREGRFYFALGQYVDHVPEDAHKVDGETIIQIAKSWVPGTPLTYRHVNGMLPAHANGVVLFNYVMGGYVTGML
;
A
#
# COMPACT_ATOMS: atom_id res chain seq x y z
N MET A 1 35.65 -1.74 12.32
CA MET A 1 35.95 -2.50 11.09
C MET A 1 35.20 -3.81 11.14
N ASN A 2 34.09 -3.88 10.41
CA ASN A 2 33.55 -5.04 9.71
C ASN A 2 32.34 -4.48 8.95
N ASP A 3 32.64 -3.90 7.79
CA ASP A 3 31.65 -3.44 6.81
C ASP A 3 31.05 -4.71 6.18
N GLN A 4 30.11 -5.37 6.87
CA GLN A 4 29.31 -6.43 6.27
C GLN A 4 28.28 -5.77 5.34
N ARG A 5 28.76 -5.22 4.22
CA ARG A 5 27.94 -5.09 3.03
C ARG A 5 27.60 -6.51 2.63
N ARG A 6 26.38 -6.98 2.93
CA ARG A 6 25.84 -8.17 2.27
C ARG A 6 25.75 -7.79 0.78
N THR A 7 26.77 -8.17 0.00
CA THR A 7 26.72 -8.11 -1.45
C THR A 7 25.58 -9.02 -1.89
N PHE A 8 24.54 -8.42 -2.45
CA PHE A 8 23.48 -9.13 -3.15
C PHE A 8 24.14 -9.99 -4.24
N ASP A 9 23.98 -11.31 -4.15
CA ASP A 9 24.43 -12.25 -5.19
C ASP A 9 23.28 -12.47 -6.17
N PRO A 10 23.32 -11.88 -7.38
CA PRO A 10 22.24 -12.01 -8.35
C PRO A 10 22.07 -13.44 -8.88
N ALA A 11 23.09 -14.30 -8.73
CA ALA A 11 23.09 -15.66 -9.27
C ALA A 11 22.39 -16.68 -8.35
N ALA A 12 22.20 -16.34 -7.06
CA ALA A 12 21.51 -17.19 -6.08
C ALA A 12 19.99 -16.96 -6.03
N VAL A 13 19.47 -16.01 -6.82
CA VAL A 13 18.08 -15.63 -6.81
C VAL A 13 17.33 -16.38 -7.91
N PRO A 14 16.20 -17.06 -7.59
CA PRO A 14 15.31 -17.59 -8.62
C PRO A 14 14.99 -16.51 -9.66
N SER A 15 14.82 -16.87 -10.93
CA SER A 15 14.34 -15.90 -11.92
C SER A 15 12.93 -15.43 -11.52
N ALA A 16 12.55 -14.20 -11.89
CA ALA A 16 11.19 -13.70 -11.66
C ALA A 16 10.12 -14.61 -12.31
N GLU A 17 10.51 -15.49 -13.24
CA GLU A 17 9.68 -16.51 -13.88
C GLU A 17 9.06 -17.49 -12.87
N VAL A 18 9.79 -17.88 -11.82
CA VAL A 18 9.27 -18.76 -10.75
C VAL A 18 8.07 -18.13 -10.04
N LEU A 19 8.03 -16.80 -9.93
CA LEU A 19 6.90 -16.10 -9.32
C LEU A 19 5.69 -16.00 -10.26
N PHE A 20 5.92 -15.96 -11.57
CA PHE A 20 4.83 -15.96 -12.56
C PHE A 20 4.14 -17.32 -12.63
N GLU A 21 4.86 -18.42 -12.39
CA GLU A 21 4.29 -19.77 -12.32
C GLU A 21 3.30 -19.95 -11.15
N GLN A 22 3.51 -19.23 -10.04
CA GLN A 22 2.65 -19.29 -8.85
C GLN A 22 1.39 -18.41 -8.93
N LYS A 23 1.24 -17.59 -9.98
CA LYS A 23 0.21 -16.53 -10.05
C LYS A 23 -1.22 -17.04 -9.84
N ASN A 24 -1.55 -18.21 -10.38
CA ASN A 24 -2.88 -18.80 -10.24
C ASN A 24 -3.14 -19.30 -8.81
N ASP A 25 -2.13 -19.90 -8.17
CA ASP A 25 -2.23 -20.40 -6.80
C ASP A 25 -2.34 -19.24 -5.80
N VAL A 26 -1.58 -18.16 -6.02
CA VAL A 26 -1.65 -16.92 -5.24
C VAL A 26 -3.03 -16.28 -5.37
N PHE A 27 -3.57 -16.19 -6.58
CA PHE A 27 -4.92 -15.65 -6.77
C PHE A 27 -5.97 -16.51 -6.06
N ALA A 28 -5.89 -17.84 -6.16
CA ALA A 28 -6.81 -18.73 -5.45
C ALA A 28 -6.73 -18.55 -3.92
N GLN A 29 -5.53 -18.31 -3.36
CA GLN A 29 -5.36 -17.96 -1.94
C GLN A 29 -6.06 -16.65 -1.59
N LYS A 30 -5.89 -15.60 -2.40
CA LYS A 30 -6.57 -14.32 -2.22
C LYS A 30 -8.09 -14.45 -2.26
N VAL A 31 -8.64 -15.23 -3.18
CA VAL A 31 -10.08 -15.50 -3.25
C VAL A 31 -10.56 -16.17 -1.96
N ARG A 32 -9.89 -17.23 -1.49
CA ARG A 32 -10.26 -17.91 -0.23
C ARG A 32 -10.23 -16.96 0.97
N TRP A 33 -9.19 -16.13 1.06
CA TRP A 33 -9.08 -15.14 2.12
C TRP A 33 -10.22 -14.11 2.05
N THR A 34 -10.54 -13.61 0.85
CA THR A 34 -11.65 -12.66 0.62
C THR A 34 -12.99 -13.27 1.06
N ILE A 35 -13.28 -14.52 0.68
CA ILE A 35 -14.52 -15.20 1.08
C ILE A 35 -14.63 -15.34 2.61
N ARG A 36 -13.54 -15.73 3.28
CA ARG A 36 -13.52 -15.80 4.75
C ARG A 36 -13.82 -14.44 5.38
N LYS A 37 -13.21 -13.37 4.87
CA LYS A 37 -13.46 -12.00 5.36
C LYS A 37 -14.90 -11.55 5.12
N LEU A 38 -15.47 -11.86 3.95
CA LEU A 38 -16.87 -11.56 3.66
C LEU A 38 -17.82 -12.32 4.58
N ALA A 39 -17.53 -13.59 4.90
CA ALA A 39 -18.32 -14.35 5.87
C ALA A 39 -18.30 -13.71 7.27
N GLU A 40 -17.13 -13.31 7.77
CA GLU A 40 -16.99 -12.58 9.04
C GLU A 40 -17.79 -11.26 9.04
N MET A 41 -17.79 -10.53 7.91
CA MET A 41 -18.54 -9.27 7.77
C MET A 41 -20.05 -9.52 7.69
N LYS A 42 -20.48 -10.57 7.00
CA LYS A 42 -21.89 -10.99 6.90
C LYS A 42 -22.47 -11.32 8.27
N GLU A 43 -21.73 -12.01 9.13
CA GLU A 43 -22.16 -12.28 10.53
C GLU A 43 -22.43 -10.99 11.31
N ARG A 44 -21.70 -9.91 10.99
CA ARG A 44 -21.88 -8.57 11.56
C ARG A 44 -22.89 -7.72 10.80
N ARG A 45 -23.58 -8.27 9.80
CA ARG A 45 -24.47 -7.58 8.85
C ARG A 45 -23.79 -6.38 8.17
N ALA A 46 -22.48 -6.48 7.96
CA ALA A 46 -21.69 -5.44 7.32
C ALA A 46 -21.62 -5.69 5.82
N ARG A 47 -21.96 -4.66 5.05
CA ARG A 47 -21.85 -4.65 3.58
C ARG A 47 -20.43 -4.35 3.13
N VAL A 48 -19.99 -4.99 2.05
CA VAL A 48 -18.59 -4.90 1.57
C VAL A 48 -18.50 -4.64 0.06
N LEU A 49 -17.72 -3.64 -0.33
CA LEU A 49 -17.31 -3.42 -1.72
C LEU A 49 -16.02 -4.19 -2.01
N VAL A 50 -16.06 -5.18 -2.89
CA VAL A 50 -14.90 -5.98 -3.30
C VAL A 50 -14.43 -5.52 -4.67
N VAL A 51 -13.14 -5.21 -4.81
CA VAL A 51 -12.59 -4.66 -6.06
C VAL A 51 -11.49 -5.56 -6.64
N THR A 52 -11.58 -5.82 -7.94
CA THR A 52 -10.65 -6.66 -8.69
C THR A 52 -10.11 -5.95 -9.93
N ARG A 53 -9.01 -6.48 -10.52
CA ARG A 53 -8.34 -5.88 -11.68
C ARG A 53 -9.09 -6.08 -13.00
N ASP A 54 -9.68 -7.26 -13.19
CA ASP A 54 -10.24 -7.70 -14.47
C ASP A 54 -11.50 -8.56 -14.28
N ASP A 55 -12.26 -8.76 -15.37
CA ASP A 55 -13.53 -9.50 -15.38
C ASP A 55 -13.37 -10.99 -15.03
N THR A 56 -12.22 -11.60 -15.33
CA THR A 56 -11.95 -13.01 -14.98
C THR A 56 -11.78 -13.14 -13.47
N SER A 57 -11.00 -12.25 -12.88
CA SER A 57 -10.83 -12.14 -11.42
C SER A 57 -12.17 -11.85 -10.73
N ALA A 58 -12.96 -10.89 -11.23
CA ALA A 58 -14.28 -10.55 -10.71
C ALA A 58 -15.25 -11.75 -10.76
N SER A 59 -15.27 -12.47 -11.87
CA SER A 59 -16.14 -13.64 -12.05
C SER A 59 -15.75 -14.79 -11.12
N SER A 60 -14.45 -14.98 -10.89
CA SER A 60 -13.94 -15.98 -9.95
C SER A 60 -14.34 -15.66 -8.51
N VAL A 61 -14.19 -14.40 -8.09
CA VAL A 61 -14.64 -13.95 -6.75
C VAL A 61 -16.16 -14.09 -6.61
N GLN A 62 -16.92 -13.64 -7.61
CA GLN A 62 -18.38 -13.74 -7.61
C GLN A 62 -18.86 -15.19 -7.49
N ALA A 63 -18.28 -16.11 -8.26
CA ALA A 63 -18.62 -17.53 -8.18
C ALA A 63 -18.31 -18.12 -6.79
N ALA A 64 -17.18 -17.72 -6.19
CA ALA A 64 -16.80 -18.15 -4.85
C ALA A 64 -17.74 -17.57 -3.77
N CYS A 65 -18.21 -16.33 -3.91
CA CYS A 65 -19.22 -15.74 -3.02
C CYS A 65 -20.52 -16.55 -3.05
N VAL A 66 -21.04 -16.84 -4.25
CA VAL A 66 -22.28 -17.63 -4.40
C VAL A 66 -22.13 -19.02 -3.80
N ALA A 67 -21.01 -19.71 -4.06
CA ALA A 67 -20.73 -21.02 -3.49
C ALA A 67 -20.65 -21.03 -1.95
N ALA A 68 -20.24 -19.90 -1.35
CA ALA A 68 -20.16 -19.72 0.09
C ALA A 68 -21.47 -19.16 0.72
N GLY A 69 -22.55 -19.01 -0.07
CA GLY A 69 -23.81 -18.45 0.42
C GLY A 69 -23.75 -16.95 0.74
N ILE A 70 -22.79 -16.22 0.16
CA ILE A 70 -22.69 -14.76 0.24
C ILE A 70 -23.47 -14.17 -0.92
N ASN A 71 -24.54 -13.45 -0.60
CA ASN A 71 -25.36 -12.80 -1.61
C ASN A 71 -24.61 -11.61 -2.19
N SER A 72 -24.29 -11.67 -3.46
CA SER A 72 -23.41 -10.71 -4.11
C SER A 72 -23.82 -10.42 -5.53
N CYS A 73 -23.53 -9.20 -5.99
CA CYS A 73 -23.71 -8.81 -7.39
C CYS A 73 -22.39 -8.33 -7.98
N LYS A 74 -22.26 -8.48 -9.31
CA LYS A 74 -21.05 -8.11 -10.04
C LYS A 74 -21.27 -6.89 -10.92
N LEU A 75 -20.39 -5.89 -10.83
CA LEU A 75 -20.26 -4.80 -11.80
C LEU A 75 -19.15 -5.15 -12.80
N VAL A 76 -19.53 -5.25 -14.07
CA VAL A 76 -18.63 -5.60 -15.17
C VAL A 76 -18.22 -4.34 -15.94
N LYS A 77 -17.32 -4.50 -16.91
CA LYS A 77 -16.86 -3.37 -17.74
C LYS A 77 -17.99 -2.69 -18.53
N THR A 78 -19.04 -3.43 -18.90
CA THR A 78 -20.18 -2.92 -19.67
C THR A 78 -21.31 -2.34 -18.80
N THR A 79 -21.12 -2.28 -17.49
CA THR A 79 -22.10 -1.71 -16.55
C THR A 79 -22.32 -0.23 -16.86
N THR A 80 -23.57 0.16 -17.06
CA THR A 80 -23.95 1.55 -17.32
C THR A 80 -24.00 2.37 -16.04
N ILE A 81 -24.03 3.70 -16.14
CA ILE A 81 -24.25 4.59 -14.99
C ILE A 81 -25.57 4.24 -14.29
N HIS A 82 -26.61 3.91 -15.06
CA HIS A 82 -27.90 3.51 -14.50
C HIS A 82 -27.80 2.23 -13.67
N ASP A 83 -27.05 1.23 -14.14
CA ASP A 83 -26.83 -0.02 -13.40
C ASP A 83 -26.04 0.22 -12.11
N GLN A 84 -25.05 1.14 -12.15
CA GLN A 84 -24.31 1.56 -10.96
C GLN A 84 -25.24 2.21 -9.94
N GLU A 85 -26.11 3.13 -10.37
CA GLU A 85 -27.07 3.81 -9.50
C GLU A 85 -28.06 2.82 -8.87
N GLN A 86 -28.66 1.93 -9.66
CA GLN A 86 -29.56 0.91 -9.14
C GLN A 86 -28.88 0.00 -8.12
N MET A 87 -27.63 -0.38 -8.37
CA MET A 87 -26.85 -1.17 -7.42
C MET A 87 -26.57 -0.38 -6.13
N VAL A 88 -26.18 0.89 -6.20
CA VAL A 88 -25.99 1.72 -4.98
C VAL A 88 -27.29 1.83 -4.20
N MET A 89 -28.44 1.97 -4.88
CA MET A 89 -29.74 2.01 -4.23
C MET A 89 -30.05 0.70 -3.51
N ALA A 90 -29.88 -0.45 -4.18
CA ALA A 90 -30.05 -1.77 -3.56
C ALA A 90 -29.09 -1.97 -2.40
N PHE A 91 -27.82 -1.60 -2.56
CA PHE A 91 -26.80 -1.75 -1.55
C PHE A 91 -26.96 -0.79 -0.36
N ARG A 92 -27.78 0.26 -0.49
CA ARG A 92 -28.14 1.17 0.60
C ARG A 92 -29.42 0.75 1.31
N ASP A 93 -30.33 0.07 0.63
CA ASP A 93 -31.61 -0.36 1.16
C ASP A 93 -31.41 -1.24 2.41
N PRO A 94 -31.89 -0.86 3.61
CA PRO A 94 -31.74 -1.67 4.82
C PRO A 94 -32.34 -3.08 4.71
N ASP A 95 -33.35 -3.25 3.86
CA ASP A 95 -34.05 -4.52 3.66
C ASP A 95 -33.40 -5.39 2.58
N SER A 96 -32.40 -4.86 1.86
CA SER A 96 -31.64 -5.64 0.89
C SER A 96 -30.82 -6.73 1.58
N ASP A 97 -30.95 -7.94 1.04
CA ASP A 97 -30.20 -9.12 1.41
C ASP A 97 -28.78 -9.15 0.81
N LEU A 98 -28.34 -8.08 0.13
CA LEU A 98 -27.04 -8.00 -0.52
C LEU A 98 -25.92 -7.85 0.52
N ASP A 99 -25.01 -8.83 0.55
CA ASP A 99 -23.85 -8.84 1.44
C ASP A 99 -22.65 -8.11 0.81
N ALA A 100 -22.44 -8.28 -0.50
CA ALA A 100 -21.26 -7.76 -1.19
C ALA A 100 -21.50 -7.30 -2.63
N VAL A 101 -20.69 -6.35 -3.09
CA VAL A 101 -20.63 -5.92 -4.49
C VAL A 101 -19.23 -6.21 -5.01
N VAL A 102 -19.11 -7.02 -6.06
CA VAL A 102 -17.83 -7.30 -6.73
C VAL A 102 -17.70 -6.39 -7.94
N ALA A 103 -16.69 -5.52 -7.96
CA ALA A 103 -16.53 -4.50 -9.01
C ALA A 103 -15.12 -4.50 -9.58
N LEU A 104 -15.00 -4.02 -10.82
CA LEU A 104 -13.70 -3.66 -11.40
C LEU A 104 -13.28 -2.27 -10.94
N PHE A 105 -11.96 -2.02 -10.87
CA PHE A 105 -11.45 -0.66 -10.62
C PHE A 105 -12.10 0.39 -11.53
N ASN A 106 -12.23 0.11 -12.84
CA ASN A 106 -12.82 1.03 -13.80
C ASN A 106 -14.34 1.21 -13.61
N SER A 107 -15.03 0.18 -13.11
CA SER A 107 -16.48 0.22 -12.86
C SER A 107 -16.81 0.95 -11.55
N CYS A 108 -15.81 1.26 -10.71
CA CYS A 108 -15.96 2.10 -9.52
C CYS A 108 -15.84 3.60 -9.81
N LYS A 109 -15.45 3.99 -11.03
CA LYS A 109 -15.32 5.40 -11.41
C LYS A 109 -16.66 6.12 -11.28
N GLY A 110 -16.69 7.19 -10.49
CA GLY A 110 -17.89 7.99 -10.23
C GLY A 110 -18.89 7.36 -9.26
N LEU A 111 -18.61 6.15 -8.75
CA LEU A 111 -19.47 5.46 -7.79
C LEU A 111 -19.47 6.20 -6.44
N ARG A 112 -20.64 6.33 -5.81
CA ARG A 112 -20.79 6.94 -4.48
C ARG A 112 -21.45 5.96 -3.51
N ALA A 113 -20.64 5.07 -2.95
CA ALA A 113 -21.12 4.02 -2.06
C ALA A 113 -20.87 4.32 -0.56
N SER A 114 -20.39 5.51 -0.22
CA SER A 114 -20.11 5.95 1.17
C SER A 114 -21.32 5.88 2.11
N HIS A 115 -22.54 5.99 1.59
CA HIS A 115 -23.78 5.82 2.36
C HIS A 115 -24.34 4.39 2.33
N ALA A 116 -23.78 3.51 1.51
CA ALA A 116 -24.23 2.12 1.33
C ALA A 116 -23.34 1.14 2.10
N CYS A 117 -22.02 1.37 2.13
CA CYS A 117 -21.08 0.55 2.87
C CYS A 117 -19.86 1.35 3.35
N ARG A 118 -19.13 0.77 4.30
CA ARG A 118 -17.91 1.34 4.87
C ARG A 118 -16.68 0.45 4.71
N ASN A 119 -16.90 -0.80 4.31
CA ASN A 119 -15.84 -1.80 4.21
C ASN A 119 -15.54 -2.04 2.74
N GLY A 120 -14.28 -1.96 2.38
CA GLY A 120 -13.76 -2.28 1.07
C GLY A 120 -12.72 -3.40 1.15
N ILE A 121 -12.68 -4.26 0.14
CA ILE A 121 -11.63 -5.26 -0.04
C ILE A 121 -11.00 -5.08 -1.41
N LEU A 122 -9.69 -4.84 -1.46
CA LEU A 122 -8.92 -4.92 -2.69
C LEU A 122 -8.35 -6.34 -2.82
N VAL A 123 -8.80 -7.10 -3.83
CA VAL A 123 -8.26 -8.45 -4.07
C VAL A 123 -6.86 -8.37 -4.71
N GLN A 124 -6.61 -7.31 -5.47
CA GLN A 124 -5.34 -7.00 -6.13
C GLN A 124 -5.12 -5.49 -6.08
N TYR A 125 -3.88 -5.02 -6.15
CA TYR A 125 -3.62 -3.59 -6.34
C TYR A 125 -3.95 -3.15 -7.77
N PRO A 126 -4.37 -1.90 -7.99
CA PRO A 126 -4.37 -1.32 -9.32
C PRO A 126 -2.94 -1.02 -9.76
N LEU A 127 -2.73 -0.81 -11.06
CA LEU A 127 -1.40 -0.51 -11.61
C LEU A 127 -0.94 0.93 -11.31
N GLN A 128 -1.86 1.84 -11.02
CA GLN A 128 -1.59 3.27 -10.82
C GLN A 128 -2.22 3.77 -9.53
N PHE A 129 -1.52 4.69 -8.87
CA PHE A 129 -2.00 5.29 -7.62
C PHE A 129 -3.26 6.14 -7.81
N SER A 130 -3.42 6.80 -8.96
CA SER A 130 -4.64 7.57 -9.28
C SER A 130 -5.89 6.70 -9.21
N THR A 131 -5.83 5.49 -9.77
CA THR A 131 -6.91 4.51 -9.70
C THR A 131 -7.15 4.02 -8.27
N TYR A 132 -6.09 3.80 -7.50
CA TYR A 132 -6.21 3.46 -6.07
C TYR A 132 -6.93 4.56 -5.29
N ALA A 133 -6.51 5.81 -5.45
CA ALA A 133 -7.10 6.97 -4.78
C ALA A 133 -8.58 7.17 -5.19
N GLU A 134 -8.89 7.02 -6.48
CA GLU A 134 -10.26 7.12 -6.99
C GLU A 134 -11.16 6.04 -6.36
N VAL A 135 -10.75 4.78 -6.37
CA VAL A 135 -11.55 3.68 -5.83
C VAL A 135 -11.71 3.77 -4.32
N THR A 136 -10.63 4.06 -3.58
CA THR A 136 -10.71 4.17 -2.12
C THR A 136 -11.59 5.35 -1.67
N SER A 137 -11.67 6.40 -2.49
CA SER A 137 -12.55 7.56 -2.25
C SER A 137 -14.04 7.26 -2.41
N VAL A 138 -14.44 6.18 -3.10
CA VAL A 138 -15.85 5.81 -3.33
C VAL A 138 -16.63 5.60 -2.02
N LEU A 139 -15.93 5.17 -0.97
CA LEU A 139 -16.49 4.95 0.36
C LEU A 139 -16.36 6.17 1.27
N THR A 140 -15.63 7.20 0.86
CA THR A 140 -15.31 8.38 1.67
C THR A 140 -16.32 9.49 1.47
N TYR A 141 -16.77 10.11 2.56
CA TYR A 141 -17.60 11.33 2.53
C TYR A 141 -17.06 12.40 3.50
N PRO A 142 -17.04 13.70 3.14
CA PRO A 142 -16.36 14.75 3.92
C PRO A 142 -16.77 14.88 5.38
N SER A 143 -18.01 14.56 5.75
CA SER A 143 -18.51 14.67 7.13
C SER A 143 -18.73 13.32 7.82
N GLN A 144 -18.18 12.23 7.28
CA GLN A 144 -18.29 10.93 7.95
C GLN A 144 -17.49 10.94 9.27
N VAL A 145 -18.13 10.51 10.36
CA VAL A 145 -17.48 10.38 11.67
C VAL A 145 -16.53 9.18 11.67
N ASP A 146 -16.99 8.04 11.14
CA ASP A 146 -16.20 6.83 11.05
C ASP A 146 -15.59 6.70 9.65
N LYS A 147 -14.28 6.45 9.60
CA LYS A 147 -13.55 6.31 8.34
C LYS A 147 -13.81 4.93 7.70
N PRO A 148 -13.82 4.84 6.37
CA PRO A 148 -13.87 3.59 5.64
C PRO A 148 -12.68 2.72 6.01
N VAL A 149 -12.93 1.41 6.04
CA VAL A 149 -11.90 0.41 6.26
C VAL A 149 -11.66 -0.29 4.93
N TRP A 150 -10.41 -0.30 4.48
CA TRP A 150 -9.99 -1.02 3.28
C TRP A 150 -9.01 -2.11 3.68
N ASP A 151 -9.39 -3.36 3.47
CA ASP A 151 -8.47 -4.48 3.57
C ASP A 151 -7.92 -4.85 2.19
N VAL A 152 -6.70 -5.37 2.15
CA VAL A 152 -6.06 -5.84 0.91
C VAL A 152 -5.70 -7.31 1.05
N ALA A 153 -6.09 -8.12 0.06
CA ALA A 153 -5.70 -9.51 0.00
C ALA A 153 -4.24 -9.62 -0.44
N LEU A 154 -3.35 -9.83 0.54
CA LEU A 154 -1.91 -10.01 0.34
C LEU A 154 -1.50 -11.44 0.69
N VAL A 155 -0.62 -12.00 -0.14
CA VAL A 155 0.06 -13.26 0.11
C VAL A 155 1.54 -12.97 0.24
N ASN A 156 2.08 -13.22 1.43
CA ASN A 156 3.50 -13.01 1.69
C ASN A 156 4.35 -13.94 0.83
N GLU A 157 5.59 -13.52 0.56
CA GLU A 157 6.58 -14.23 -0.25
C GLU A 157 6.17 -14.37 -1.72
N THR A 158 5.40 -13.40 -2.23
CA THR A 158 4.89 -13.38 -3.62
C THR A 158 5.10 -12.03 -4.31
N LEU A 159 4.64 -11.90 -5.56
CA LEU A 159 4.66 -10.63 -6.31
C LEU A 159 3.84 -9.51 -5.68
N ASP A 160 3.03 -9.78 -4.66
CA ASP A 160 2.21 -8.77 -4.00
C ASP A 160 3.03 -7.62 -3.41
N VAL A 161 4.17 -7.92 -2.79
CA VAL A 161 5.07 -6.88 -2.25
C VAL A 161 5.67 -6.03 -3.37
N VAL A 162 5.92 -6.63 -4.54
CA VAL A 162 6.43 -5.92 -5.72
C VAL A 162 5.36 -5.01 -6.32
N GLU A 163 4.11 -5.50 -6.42
CA GLU A 163 2.97 -4.69 -6.87
C GLU A 163 2.69 -3.53 -5.91
N GLU A 164 2.76 -3.77 -4.60
CA GLU A 164 2.58 -2.73 -3.57
C GLU A 164 3.68 -1.67 -3.65
N ALA A 165 4.95 -2.09 -3.74
CA ALA A 165 6.07 -1.17 -3.89
C ALA A 165 5.99 -0.36 -5.19
N ALA A 166 5.51 -0.96 -6.30
CA ALA A 166 5.27 -0.25 -7.55
C ALA A 166 4.16 0.80 -7.40
N LEU A 167 3.08 0.48 -6.69
CA LEU A 167 2.00 1.42 -6.41
C LEU A 167 2.49 2.60 -5.56
N ALA A 168 3.24 2.33 -4.49
CA ALA A 168 3.82 3.37 -3.63
C ALA A 168 4.79 4.28 -4.40
N ARG A 169 5.60 3.71 -5.31
CA ARG A 169 6.48 4.47 -6.21
C ARG A 169 5.66 5.39 -7.14
N SER A 170 4.57 4.89 -7.72
CA SER A 170 3.66 5.69 -8.54
C SER A 170 3.03 6.84 -7.76
N ALA A 171 2.64 6.59 -6.51
CA ALA A 171 2.11 7.61 -5.60
C ALA A 171 3.14 8.72 -5.31
N ALA A 172 4.35 8.32 -4.90
CA ALA A 172 5.43 9.26 -4.58
C ALA A 172 5.78 10.14 -5.78
N ALA A 173 5.87 9.56 -6.98
CA ALA A 173 6.11 10.32 -8.22
C ALA A 173 4.99 11.34 -8.47
N SER A 174 3.72 10.97 -8.26
CA SER A 174 2.59 11.88 -8.41
C SER A 174 2.64 13.04 -7.41
N PHE A 175 2.96 12.80 -6.14
CA PHE A 175 3.05 13.86 -5.14
C PHE A 175 4.16 14.88 -5.47
N ILE A 176 5.30 14.41 -5.97
CA ILE A 176 6.41 15.28 -6.39
C ILE A 176 6.00 16.12 -7.60
N GLN A 177 5.43 15.47 -8.63
CA GLN A 177 5.02 16.15 -9.87
C GLN A 177 3.93 17.20 -9.63
N ASN A 178 2.98 16.91 -8.73
CA ASN A 178 1.87 17.79 -8.39
C ASN A 178 2.22 18.83 -7.31
N GLN A 179 3.49 18.93 -6.89
CA GLN A 179 3.96 19.85 -5.85
C GLN A 179 3.20 19.71 -4.51
N GLN A 180 2.81 18.48 -4.17
CA GLN A 180 2.10 18.16 -2.92
C GLN A 180 3.06 17.83 -1.77
N VAL A 181 4.37 17.78 -2.06
CA VAL A 181 5.43 17.69 -1.06
C VAL A 181 5.88 19.09 -0.63
N HIS A 182 6.47 19.18 0.56
CA HIS A 182 7.11 20.43 0.99
C HIS A 182 8.20 20.86 -0.01
N PRO A 183 8.41 22.18 -0.21
CA PRO A 183 9.34 22.71 -1.20
C PRO A 183 10.80 22.61 -0.74
N PHE A 184 11.24 21.41 -0.37
CA PHE A 184 12.60 21.17 0.08
C PHE A 184 13.63 21.50 -1.02
N PRO A 185 14.80 22.07 -0.68
CA PRO A 185 15.85 22.34 -1.66
C PRO A 185 16.50 21.05 -2.20
N HIS A 186 16.63 20.01 -1.37
CA HIS A 186 17.26 18.74 -1.78
C HIS A 186 16.22 17.72 -2.26
N ALA A 187 16.50 17.06 -3.38
CA ALA A 187 15.61 16.06 -3.99
C ALA A 187 15.34 14.88 -3.04
N GLN A 188 16.35 14.44 -2.29
CA GLN A 188 16.22 13.32 -1.34
C GLN A 188 15.13 13.57 -0.29
N HIS A 189 14.99 14.80 0.21
CA HIS A 189 13.94 15.14 1.19
C HIS A 189 12.55 15.07 0.58
N LYS A 190 12.40 15.51 -0.68
CA LYS A 190 11.14 15.37 -1.43
C LYS A 190 10.76 13.91 -1.59
N VAL A 191 11.73 13.03 -1.89
CA VAL A 191 11.48 11.58 -2.02
C VAL A 191 11.03 10.98 -0.69
N ILE A 192 11.74 11.27 0.42
CA ILE A 192 11.37 10.76 1.75
C ILE A 192 9.95 11.20 2.11
N HIS A 193 9.64 12.48 1.93
CA HIS A 193 8.32 13.04 2.23
C HIS A 193 7.23 12.45 1.32
N ALA A 194 7.49 12.33 0.02
CA ALA A 194 6.54 11.75 -0.93
C ALA A 194 6.16 10.29 -0.59
N PHE A 195 7.14 9.47 -0.19
CA PHE A 195 6.88 8.09 0.24
C PHE A 195 6.16 8.00 1.59
N TYR A 196 6.37 8.97 2.48
CA TYR A 196 5.56 9.09 3.71
C TYR A 196 4.11 9.43 3.40
N LEU A 197 3.84 10.40 2.49
CA LEU A 197 2.49 10.72 2.04
C LEU A 197 1.82 9.51 1.36
N ALA A 198 2.56 8.77 0.54
CA ALA A 198 2.09 7.53 -0.07
C ALA A 198 1.68 6.50 0.97
N ALA A 199 2.51 6.27 2.00
CA ALA A 199 2.19 5.35 3.09
C ALA A 199 0.91 5.77 3.83
N ILE A 200 0.74 7.05 4.15
CA ILE A 200 -0.49 7.56 4.78
C ILE A 200 -1.72 7.28 3.91
N CYS A 201 -1.66 7.61 2.61
CA CYS A 201 -2.78 7.38 1.71
C CYS A 201 -3.10 5.88 1.53
N MET A 202 -2.10 5.02 1.66
CA MET A 202 -2.25 3.57 1.60
C MET A 202 -2.62 2.94 2.95
N GLY A 203 -2.77 3.73 4.01
CA GLY A 203 -3.10 3.23 5.36
C GLY A 203 -1.97 2.42 6.00
N LYS A 204 -0.72 2.69 5.63
CA LYS A 204 0.47 1.97 6.08
C LYS A 204 1.20 2.73 7.19
N ASP A 205 1.89 1.98 8.04
CA ASP A 205 2.69 2.47 9.16
C ASP A 205 4.21 2.45 8.88
N HIS A 206 4.57 2.15 7.63
CA HIS A 206 5.93 2.09 7.14
C HIS A 206 5.99 2.60 5.69
N SER A 207 7.17 3.08 5.29
CA SER A 207 7.45 3.54 3.94
C SER A 207 7.92 2.39 3.04
N HIS A 208 7.42 2.34 1.82
CA HIS A 208 7.91 1.40 0.78
C HIS A 208 9.16 1.89 0.07
N LEU A 209 9.75 3.03 0.45
CA LEU A 209 10.99 3.54 -0.14
C LEU A 209 12.13 2.49 -0.19
N PRO A 210 12.46 1.76 0.89
CA PRO A 210 13.49 0.71 0.82
C PRO A 210 13.07 -0.48 -0.04
N HIS A 211 11.78 -0.85 -0.05
CA HIS A 211 11.26 -1.91 -0.94
C HIS A 211 11.53 -1.55 -2.40
N CYS A 212 11.32 -0.28 -2.78
CA CYS A 212 11.57 0.19 -4.14
C CYS A 212 13.04 0.13 -4.60
N ARG A 213 13.99 -0.06 -3.69
CA ARG A 213 15.44 -0.17 -3.93
C ARG A 213 15.98 -1.58 -3.73
N THR A 214 15.15 -2.48 -3.22
CA THR A 214 15.54 -3.83 -2.84
C THR A 214 15.13 -4.81 -3.92
N HIS A 215 15.93 -5.86 -4.11
CA HIS A 215 15.56 -6.96 -4.99
C HIS A 215 14.32 -7.69 -4.43
N TRP A 216 13.43 -8.15 -5.31
CA TRP A 216 12.12 -8.71 -4.92
C TRP A 216 12.23 -9.82 -3.86
N SER A 217 13.25 -10.68 -3.97
CA SER A 217 13.47 -11.82 -3.07
C SER A 217 13.77 -11.43 -1.61
N SER A 218 14.09 -10.17 -1.37
CA SER A 218 14.47 -9.66 -0.05
C SER A 218 13.53 -8.56 0.45
N MET A 219 12.50 -8.20 -0.33
CA MET A 219 11.59 -7.09 0.00
C MET A 219 10.82 -7.34 1.30
N GLU A 220 10.51 -8.60 1.65
CA GLU A 220 9.76 -8.95 2.86
C GLU A 220 10.66 -9.32 4.04
N SER A 221 11.97 -9.05 3.95
CA SER A 221 12.86 -9.26 5.08
C SER A 221 12.54 -8.29 6.24
N PRO A 222 12.62 -8.76 7.51
CA PRO A 222 12.37 -7.89 8.68
C PRO A 222 13.24 -6.63 8.71
N GLU A 223 14.43 -6.70 8.11
CA GLU A 223 15.35 -5.59 7.95
C GLU A 223 14.79 -4.47 7.06
N ILE A 224 14.16 -4.82 5.93
CA ILE A 224 13.55 -3.86 5.01
C ILE A 224 12.31 -3.21 5.61
N GLU A 225 11.48 -3.99 6.32
CA GLU A 225 10.34 -3.45 7.05
C GLU A 225 10.82 -2.43 8.11
N ARG A 226 11.88 -2.77 8.85
CA ARG A 226 12.47 -1.90 9.86
C ARG A 226 13.01 -0.60 9.27
N GLU A 227 13.70 -0.66 8.13
CA GLU A 227 14.12 0.53 7.38
C GLU A 227 12.92 1.34 6.88
N GLY A 228 11.84 0.68 6.45
CA GLY A 228 10.60 1.33 6.03
C GLY A 228 9.94 2.10 7.17
N ARG A 229 9.90 1.53 8.38
CA ARG A 229 9.39 2.19 9.59
C ARG A 229 10.24 3.42 9.96
N PHE A 230 11.56 3.34 9.80
CA PHE A 230 12.44 4.49 9.99
C PHE A 230 12.13 5.62 9.01
N TYR A 231 12.04 5.32 7.70
CA TYR A 231 11.72 6.34 6.70
C TYR A 231 10.32 6.93 6.88
N PHE A 232 9.35 6.15 7.38
CA PHE A 232 8.04 6.67 7.76
C PHE A 232 8.15 7.68 8.92
N ALA A 233 8.85 7.32 9.99
CA ALA A 233 9.05 8.22 11.14
C ALA A 233 9.84 9.49 10.77
N LEU A 234 10.85 9.36 9.90
CA LEU A 234 11.61 10.49 9.37
C LEU A 234 10.76 11.39 8.47
N GLY A 235 9.97 10.80 7.57
CA GLY A 235 9.00 11.51 6.73
C GLY A 235 7.96 12.26 7.56
N GLN A 236 7.44 11.63 8.62
CA GLN A 236 6.55 12.27 9.59
C GLN A 236 7.23 13.45 10.29
N TYR A 237 8.48 13.30 10.72
CA TYR A 237 9.21 14.38 11.38
C TYR A 237 9.37 15.60 10.46
N VAL A 238 9.86 15.40 9.24
CA VAL A 238 10.08 16.51 8.28
C VAL A 238 8.77 17.08 7.72
N ASP A 239 7.67 16.35 7.79
CA ASP A 239 6.34 16.87 7.49
C ASP A 239 5.86 17.89 8.53
N HIS A 240 6.16 17.63 9.82
CA HIS A 240 5.79 18.50 10.94
C HIS A 240 6.79 19.65 11.18
N VAL A 241 8.08 19.42 10.91
CA VAL A 241 9.19 20.36 11.14
C VAL A 241 10.05 20.46 9.86
N PRO A 242 9.50 21.00 8.75
CA PRO A 242 10.18 21.03 7.45
C PRO A 242 11.49 21.83 7.48
N GLU A 243 11.62 22.81 8.36
CA GLU A 243 12.83 23.60 8.56
C GLU A 243 14.02 22.74 8.98
N ASP A 244 13.82 21.61 9.66
CA ASP A 244 14.90 20.72 10.11
C ASP A 244 15.38 19.75 9.02
N ALA A 245 14.73 19.70 7.86
CA ALA A 245 15.10 18.77 6.78
C ALA A 245 16.57 18.94 6.34
N HIS A 246 17.12 20.16 6.38
CA HIS A 246 18.52 20.42 6.03
C HIS A 246 19.54 19.71 6.94
N LYS A 247 19.12 19.25 8.12
CA LYS A 247 19.97 18.49 9.07
C LYS A 247 20.04 17.01 8.72
N VAL A 248 19.22 16.55 7.77
CA VAL A 248 19.17 15.17 7.29
C VAL A 248 19.96 15.09 5.99
N ASP A 249 21.20 14.63 6.05
CA ASP A 249 22.06 14.39 4.90
C ASP A 249 22.52 12.93 4.86
N GLY A 250 23.41 12.59 3.93
CA GLY A 250 23.86 11.21 3.74
C GLY A 250 24.57 10.61 4.97
N GLU A 251 25.27 11.41 5.77
CA GLU A 251 25.96 10.93 6.97
C GLU A 251 25.05 11.00 8.20
N THR A 252 24.33 12.11 8.38
CA THR A 252 23.47 12.29 9.55
C THR A 252 22.28 11.32 9.53
N ILE A 253 21.72 10.98 8.35
CA ILE A 253 20.61 10.02 8.27
C ILE A 253 20.98 8.64 8.83
N ILE A 254 22.24 8.21 8.66
CA ILE A 254 22.75 6.95 9.21
C ILE A 254 22.83 7.03 10.74
N GLN A 255 23.25 8.15 11.29
CA GLN A 255 23.33 8.34 12.75
C GLN A 255 21.93 8.47 13.38
N ILE A 256 21.02 9.16 12.70
CA ILE A 256 19.61 9.26 13.11
C ILE A 256 18.99 7.85 13.11
N ALA A 257 19.20 7.06 12.05
CA ALA A 257 18.70 5.69 11.97
C ALA A 257 19.24 4.79 13.09
N LYS A 258 20.54 4.89 13.40
CA LYS A 258 21.18 4.12 14.47
C LYS A 258 20.72 4.53 15.87
N SER A 259 20.37 5.79 16.09
CA SER A 259 19.91 6.27 17.39
C SER A 259 18.40 6.06 17.62
N TRP A 260 17.64 5.81 16.56
CA TRP A 260 16.20 5.60 16.60
C TRP A 260 15.81 4.11 16.68
N VAL A 261 14.68 3.82 17.34
CA VAL A 261 14.13 2.47 17.50
C VAL A 261 12.66 2.43 17.05
N PRO A 262 12.22 1.39 16.31
CA PRO A 262 10.82 1.24 15.91
C PRO A 262 9.81 1.37 17.04
N GLY A 263 8.67 2.01 16.75
CA GLY A 263 7.59 2.25 17.71
C GLY A 263 7.78 3.49 18.57
N THR A 264 8.88 4.24 18.41
CA THR A 264 9.11 5.51 19.09
C THR A 264 9.04 6.69 18.12
N PRO A 265 8.59 7.88 18.55
CA PRO A 265 8.62 9.06 17.69
C PRO A 265 10.07 9.50 17.45
N LEU A 266 10.37 9.89 16.21
CA LEU A 266 11.61 10.57 15.89
C LEU A 266 11.53 12.01 16.42
N THR A 267 12.58 12.48 17.09
CA THR A 267 12.57 13.77 17.81
C THR A 267 13.71 14.66 17.36
N TYR A 268 13.63 15.96 17.70
CA TYR A 268 14.72 16.93 17.54
C TYR A 268 16.07 16.40 18.04
N ARG A 269 16.11 15.73 19.20
CA ARG A 269 17.35 15.13 19.74
C ARG A 269 18.00 14.10 18.81
N HIS A 270 17.22 13.32 18.06
CA HIS A 270 17.75 12.37 17.08
C HIS A 270 18.40 13.15 15.92
N VAL A 271 17.66 14.10 15.33
CA VAL A 271 18.10 14.87 14.16
C VAL A 271 19.34 15.73 14.44
N ASN A 272 19.51 16.21 15.68
CA ASN A 272 20.69 17.00 16.07
C ASN A 272 21.81 16.13 16.68
N GLY A 273 21.77 14.80 16.52
CA GLY A 273 22.85 13.91 16.95
C GLY A 273 23.07 13.85 18.47
N MET A 274 22.07 14.20 19.26
CA MET A 274 22.16 14.26 20.74
C MET A 274 21.90 12.91 21.42
N LEU A 275 21.57 11.88 20.64
CA LEU A 275 21.26 10.54 21.14
C LEU A 275 22.31 9.55 20.65
N PRO A 276 22.79 8.66 21.53
CA PRO A 276 23.76 7.64 21.14
C PRO A 276 23.10 6.61 20.21
N ALA A 277 23.92 5.88 19.46
CA ALA A 277 23.46 4.71 18.73
C ALA A 277 22.87 3.68 19.70
N HIS A 278 21.75 3.09 19.31
CA HIS A 278 21.08 2.04 20.05
C HIS A 278 21.48 0.67 19.50
N ALA A 279 21.58 -0.35 20.36
CA ALA A 279 21.90 -1.72 19.91
C ALA A 279 20.86 -2.27 18.92
N ASN A 280 19.60 -1.87 19.10
CA ASN A 280 18.49 -2.18 18.21
C ASN A 280 18.18 -1.05 17.21
N GLY A 281 19.15 -0.18 16.94
CA GLY A 281 19.03 0.87 15.94
C GLY A 281 18.81 0.32 14.53
N VAL A 282 18.38 1.18 13.62
CA VAL A 282 18.11 0.81 12.23
C VAL A 282 19.38 0.91 11.40
N VAL A 283 19.64 -0.14 10.61
CA VAL A 283 20.69 -0.15 9.59
C VAL A 283 20.03 0.17 8.25
N LEU A 284 20.49 1.22 7.60
CA LEU A 284 20.01 1.60 6.27
C LEU A 284 20.75 0.79 5.22
N PHE A 285 20.01 0.12 4.33
CA PHE A 285 20.61 -0.64 3.26
C PHE A 285 20.69 0.20 2.00
N ASN A 286 21.90 0.59 1.63
CA ASN A 286 22.17 1.11 0.29
C ASN A 286 22.25 -0.07 -0.68
N TYR A 287 21.11 -0.66 -1.03
CA TYR A 287 21.03 -1.57 -2.17
C TYR A 287 21.17 -0.74 -3.46
N VAL A 288 22.41 -0.44 -3.84
CA VAL A 288 22.70 0.00 -5.20
C VAL A 288 22.69 -1.28 -6.04
N MET A 289 21.57 -1.56 -6.70
CA MET A 289 21.52 -2.60 -7.74
C MET A 289 22.58 -2.25 -8.78
N GLY A 290 23.64 -3.05 -8.87
CA GLY A 290 24.64 -2.92 -9.92
C GLY A 290 23.95 -3.02 -11.28
N GLY A 291 23.90 -1.91 -12.02
CA GLY A 291 23.21 -1.79 -13.31
C GLY A 291 22.22 -0.63 -13.40
N TYR A 292 21.67 -0.15 -12.29
CA TYR A 292 20.92 1.11 -12.25
C TYR A 292 21.86 2.23 -11.84
N VAL A 293 22.51 2.83 -12.84
CA VAL A 293 23.34 4.02 -12.68
C VAL A 293 22.52 5.10 -11.96
N THR A 294 23.17 5.74 -10.99
CA THR A 294 22.86 7.00 -10.31
C THR A 294 22.17 8.03 -11.21
N GLY A 295 20.86 7.88 -11.39
CA GLY A 295 20.10 8.72 -12.30
C GLY A 295 18.62 8.38 -12.26
N MET A 296 18.02 8.37 -11.07
CA MET A 296 16.60 8.69 -10.79
C MET A 296 16.27 8.24 -9.36
N LEU A 297 16.78 9.01 -8.41
CA LEU A 297 16.12 9.34 -7.14
C LEU A 297 16.02 10.86 -7.09
#